data_AF-A0A2G5ECU1-F1
#
_entry.id   AF-A0A2G5ECU1-F1
#
_cell.length_a   1.000
_cell.length_b   1.000
_cell.length_c   1.000
_cell.angle_alpha   90.00
_cell.angle_beta   90.00
_cell.angle_gamma   90.00
#
_symmetry.space_group_name_H-M   'P 1'
#
loop_
_entity.id
_entity.type
_entity.pdbx_description
1 polymer ?
#
loop_
_entity_poly.entity_id
_entity_poly.type
_entity_poly.pdbx_seq_one_letter_code
_entity_poly.pdbx_strand_id
1 'polypeptide(L)'
;MQALGHFPLLRPSFSKLLSRSWRKVSILHSSSISDSSNQSRGSLPRFHSDVLPSYKGDSVRVDGDEFRHMTKVLRLSVDDRVELFNGTGGLIKGFILKIDRTGLDVMALEDPKTVLPNSTQWHVFAAFGTLKGSRADWLVEKCTELGASSVTPLLTERSPSISENRVDRLQRVAFAAAKQCQRLHEMTLNPPTKIKTLLPIVSQSKLSFLAVAEGTPLINTLSFKKMEASGMIIIGPEGDFTDKEVKMMTEAGASIVGLGPHRLRVETATMALLATLMLWSDSQESVVVGES
;
A
#
# COMPACT_ATOMS: atom_id res chain seq x y z
N MET A 1 18.04 -66.58 20.66
CA MET A 1 17.58 -66.11 19.33
C MET A 1 17.08 -64.69 19.53
N GLN A 2 17.89 -63.67 19.23
CA GLN A 2 17.90 -62.91 17.95
C GLN A 2 16.51 -62.38 17.59
N ALA A 3 16.24 -61.14 17.19
CA ALA A 3 16.97 -59.87 17.12
C ALA A 3 15.90 -58.82 16.76
N LEU A 4 15.90 -57.62 17.33
CA LEU A 4 15.19 -56.47 16.77
C LEU A 4 16.16 -55.28 16.74
N GLY A 5 16.48 -54.86 15.53
CA GLY A 5 17.53 -53.91 15.21
C GLY A 5 17.21 -52.48 15.62
N HIS A 6 18.24 -51.82 16.15
CA HIS A 6 18.36 -50.38 16.30
C HIS A 6 18.49 -49.68 14.94
N PHE A 7 17.75 -48.59 14.73
CA PHE A 7 18.00 -47.60 13.68
C PHE A 7 18.63 -46.34 14.30
N PRO A 8 19.80 -45.86 13.82
CA PRO A 8 20.37 -44.60 14.29
C PRO A 8 19.84 -43.39 13.48
N LEU A 9 19.49 -42.33 14.21
CA LEU A 9 19.17 -40.99 13.69
C LEU A 9 20.47 -40.27 13.28
N LEU A 10 20.63 -39.96 12.00
CA LEU A 10 21.69 -39.10 11.46
C LEU A 10 21.12 -37.72 11.13
N ARG A 11 21.56 -36.69 11.87
CA ARG A 11 21.39 -35.27 11.52
C ARG A 11 22.54 -34.83 10.60
N PRO A 12 22.31 -34.18 9.46
CA PRO A 12 23.38 -33.49 8.75
C PRO A 12 23.51 -32.03 9.22
N SER A 13 24.67 -31.73 9.80
CA SER A 13 25.26 -30.39 9.88
C SER A 13 25.97 -30.09 8.57
N PHE A 14 25.68 -28.96 7.93
CA PHE A 14 26.48 -28.45 6.80
C PHE A 14 26.71 -26.94 6.96
N SER A 15 27.72 -26.63 7.76
CA SER A 15 28.52 -25.42 7.60
C SER A 15 29.64 -25.70 6.59
N LYS A 16 29.69 -24.90 5.52
CA LYS A 16 30.85 -24.59 4.64
C LYS A 16 30.36 -24.32 3.22
N LEU A 17 30.28 -23.05 2.84
CA LEU A 17 30.39 -22.59 1.45
C LEU A 17 30.60 -21.07 1.45
N LEU A 18 31.81 -20.64 1.81
CA LEU A 18 32.32 -19.29 1.56
C LEU A 18 33.77 -19.41 1.10
N SER A 19 33.96 -19.45 -0.22
CA SER A 19 35.20 -18.99 -0.86
C SER A 19 34.94 -18.78 -2.35
N ARG A 20 34.75 -17.52 -2.76
CA ARG A 20 34.97 -17.11 -4.15
C ARG A 20 35.75 -15.80 -4.17
N SER A 21 37.00 -15.98 -4.56
CA SER A 21 38.02 -15.04 -5.03
C SER A 21 37.45 -13.75 -5.65
N TRP A 22 37.88 -12.60 -5.12
CA TRP A 22 37.75 -11.30 -5.76
C TRP A 22 39.03 -11.03 -6.56
N ARG A 23 38.92 -10.91 -7.89
CA ARG A 23 40.00 -10.39 -8.74
C ARG A 23 39.99 -8.86 -8.67
N LYS A 24 41.13 -8.29 -8.30
CA LYS A 24 41.42 -6.85 -8.38
C LYS A 24 41.36 -6.39 -9.84
N VAL A 25 40.57 -5.35 -10.12
CA VAL A 25 40.74 -4.52 -11.32
C VAL A 25 41.15 -3.12 -10.83
N SER A 26 42.30 -2.67 -11.32
CA SER A 26 42.93 -1.39 -11.02
C SER A 26 42.18 -0.22 -11.66
N ILE A 27 41.93 0.81 -10.87
CA ILE A 27 41.30 2.08 -11.26
C ILE A 27 42.38 3.06 -11.72
N LEU A 28 42.27 3.57 -12.95
CA LEU A 28 42.94 4.79 -13.38
C LEU A 28 42.00 5.97 -13.15
N HIS A 29 42.51 7.01 -12.50
CA HIS A 29 41.79 8.25 -12.17
C HIS A 29 41.63 9.15 -13.40
N SER A 30 40.43 9.72 -13.56
CA SER A 30 40.27 11.10 -14.05
C SER A 30 39.07 11.74 -13.36
N SER A 31 39.35 12.87 -12.71
CA SER A 31 38.51 13.61 -11.79
C SER A 31 37.42 14.45 -12.46
N SER A 32 36.18 14.35 -11.98
CA SER A 32 35.22 15.47 -11.96
C SER A 32 34.10 15.25 -10.94
N ILE A 33 34.16 16.04 -9.87
CA ILE A 33 33.08 16.56 -9.00
C ILE A 33 32.21 15.52 -8.26
N SER A 34 32.14 15.73 -6.94
CA SER A 34 31.67 14.82 -5.89
C SER A 34 30.21 14.37 -6.03
N ASP A 35 30.03 13.13 -6.47
CA ASP A 35 28.89 12.27 -6.15
C ASP A 35 29.00 11.85 -4.67
N SER A 36 28.18 12.45 -3.80
CA SER A 36 27.97 11.92 -2.45
C SER A 36 26.83 10.91 -2.47
N SER A 37 27.19 9.68 -2.81
CA SER A 37 26.34 8.49 -2.84
C SER A 37 25.89 8.01 -1.46
N ASN A 38 24.57 7.78 -1.25
CA ASN A 38 23.98 6.52 -0.77
C ASN A 38 22.42 6.61 -0.81
N GLN A 39 21.70 6.41 -1.92
CA GLN A 39 21.37 5.17 -2.66
C GLN A 39 20.47 4.15 -1.92
N SER A 40 19.17 4.25 -2.18
CA SER A 40 18.36 3.07 -2.56
C SER A 40 17.18 3.52 -3.42
N ARG A 41 17.31 3.29 -4.75
CA ARG A 41 16.33 3.47 -5.85
C ARG A 41 16.38 4.75 -6.71
N GLY A 42 17.53 5.37 -6.97
CA GLY A 42 17.75 6.24 -8.17
C GLY A 42 16.82 7.44 -8.41
N SER A 43 15.84 7.68 -7.54
CA SER A 43 14.89 8.78 -7.57
C SER A 43 15.23 9.77 -6.48
N LEU A 44 14.90 11.04 -6.72
CA LEU A 44 15.04 12.09 -5.70
C LEU A 44 14.24 11.71 -4.45
N PRO A 45 14.73 12.07 -3.24
CA PRO A 45 13.93 11.92 -2.03
C PRO A 45 12.67 12.78 -2.14
N ARG A 46 11.52 12.19 -1.84
CA ARG A 46 10.19 12.79 -2.00
C ARG A 46 9.60 13.13 -0.64
N PHE A 47 9.01 14.33 -0.52
CA PHE A 47 8.44 14.86 0.71
C PHE A 47 7.05 15.44 0.47
N HIS A 48 6.18 15.35 1.47
CA HIS A 48 4.83 15.88 1.36
C HIS A 48 4.82 17.40 1.57
N SER A 49 4.02 18.13 0.81
CA SER A 49 3.69 19.53 1.08
C SER A 49 2.28 19.85 0.61
N ASP A 50 1.49 20.51 1.48
CA ASP A 50 0.11 20.92 1.16
C ASP A 50 0.08 21.95 0.02
N VAL A 51 1.17 22.71 -0.16
CA VAL A 51 1.33 23.74 -1.18
C VAL A 51 2.55 23.40 -2.02
N LEU A 52 2.38 23.41 -3.34
CA LEU A 52 3.49 23.28 -4.29
C LEU A 52 3.79 24.65 -4.90
N PRO A 53 5.06 24.94 -5.27
CA PRO A 53 5.36 26.11 -6.10
C PRO A 53 4.50 26.12 -7.37
N SER A 54 4.08 27.29 -7.84
CA SER A 54 3.09 27.39 -8.93
C SER A 54 3.69 27.28 -10.33
N TYR A 55 4.96 27.62 -10.48
CA TYR A 55 5.69 27.62 -11.75
C TYR A 55 7.20 27.47 -11.51
N LYS A 56 7.96 27.20 -12.56
CA LYS A 56 9.43 27.09 -12.48
C LYS A 56 10.07 28.36 -11.88
N GLY A 57 10.92 28.19 -10.88
CA GLY A 57 11.59 29.30 -10.17
C GLY A 57 10.80 29.88 -8.98
N ASP A 58 9.53 29.51 -8.82
CA ASP A 58 8.79 29.78 -7.58
C ASP A 58 9.32 28.89 -6.44
N SER A 59 9.05 29.26 -5.19
CA SER A 59 9.53 28.54 -4.02
C SER A 59 8.46 28.35 -2.95
N VAL A 60 8.52 27.23 -2.25
CA VAL A 60 7.64 26.95 -1.11
C VAL A 60 8.46 26.64 0.14
N ARG A 61 7.93 27.06 1.29
CA ARG A 61 8.47 26.76 2.60
C ARG A 61 8.04 25.36 3.04
N VAL A 62 9.00 24.54 3.46
CA VAL A 62 8.76 23.27 4.16
C VAL A 62 9.21 23.42 5.61
N ASP A 63 8.31 23.17 6.54
CA ASP A 63 8.53 23.26 7.98
C ASP A 63 8.05 21.98 8.71
N GLY A 64 7.95 22.04 10.04
CA GLY A 64 7.40 20.96 10.84
C GLY A 64 8.17 19.64 10.75
N ASP A 65 7.43 18.54 10.61
CA ASP A 65 8.00 17.19 10.63
C ASP A 65 8.77 16.85 9.34
N GLU A 66 8.33 17.34 8.19
CA GLU A 66 9.05 17.16 6.91
C GLU A 66 10.40 17.86 6.95
N PHE A 67 10.45 19.10 7.45
CA PHE A 67 11.72 19.81 7.66
C PHE A 67 12.71 19.05 8.57
N ARG A 68 12.21 18.50 9.69
CA ARG A 68 13.03 17.68 10.60
C ARG A 68 13.50 16.41 9.90
N HIS A 69 12.64 15.75 9.12
CA HIS A 69 13.00 14.55 8.38
C HIS A 69 14.10 14.84 7.35
N MET A 70 13.93 15.88 6.54
CA MET A 70 14.90 16.35 5.55
C MET A 70 16.26 16.64 6.17
N THR A 71 16.32 17.43 7.25
CA THR A 71 17.59 17.95 7.79
C THR A 71 18.22 17.09 8.88
N LYS A 72 17.44 16.37 9.69
CA LYS A 72 17.97 15.57 10.81
C LYS A 72 18.13 14.10 10.47
N VAL A 73 17.20 13.54 9.68
CA VAL A 73 17.23 12.13 9.32
C VAL A 73 18.04 11.93 8.04
N LEU A 74 17.65 12.61 6.96
CA LEU A 74 18.31 12.48 5.66
C LEU A 74 19.52 13.41 5.49
N ARG A 75 19.67 14.40 6.39
CA ARG A 75 20.80 15.34 6.43
C ARG A 75 20.99 16.14 5.14
N LEU A 76 19.87 16.45 4.48
CA LEU A 76 19.87 17.27 3.28
C LEU A 76 20.32 18.71 3.60
N SER A 77 21.05 19.29 2.67
CA SER A 77 21.67 20.61 2.74
C SER A 77 21.21 21.50 1.58
N VAL A 78 21.63 22.77 1.59
CA VAL A 78 21.42 23.67 0.46
C VAL A 78 21.97 23.03 -0.82
N ASP A 79 21.29 23.27 -1.95
CA ASP A 79 21.55 22.71 -3.28
C ASP A 79 21.16 21.22 -3.46
N ASP A 80 20.82 20.49 -2.40
CA ASP A 80 20.30 19.12 -2.56
C ASP A 80 18.94 19.12 -3.28
N ARG A 81 18.79 18.18 -4.20
CA ARG A 81 17.58 18.01 -5.01
C ARG A 81 16.55 17.14 -4.29
N VAL A 82 15.30 17.56 -4.39
CA VAL A 82 14.16 16.90 -3.75
C VAL A 82 12.95 16.92 -4.69
N GLU A 83 11.96 16.10 -4.36
CA GLU A 83 10.65 16.12 -5.00
C GLU A 83 9.57 16.41 -3.95
N LEU A 84 8.64 17.31 -4.26
CA LEU A 84 7.48 17.59 -3.41
C LEU A 84 6.22 17.04 -4.06
N PHE A 85 5.32 16.48 -3.24
CA PHE A 85 4.00 16.02 -3.66
C PHE A 85 2.92 16.45 -2.66
N ASN A 86 1.67 16.55 -3.11
CA ASN A 86 0.55 17.11 -2.33
C ASN A 86 -0.60 16.13 -2.05
N GLY A 87 -0.36 14.82 -2.23
CA GLY A 87 -1.38 13.79 -1.99
C GLY A 87 -2.55 13.76 -2.97
N THR A 88 -2.61 14.67 -3.96
CA THR A 88 -3.68 14.77 -4.96
C THR A 88 -3.17 14.63 -6.40
N GLY A 89 -1.97 14.07 -6.56
CA GLY A 89 -1.30 13.87 -7.85
C GLY A 89 -0.35 14.98 -8.27
N GLY A 90 -0.33 16.10 -7.55
CA GLY A 90 0.65 17.16 -7.77
C GLY A 90 2.06 16.69 -7.42
N LEU A 91 3.00 16.99 -8.31
CA LEU A 91 4.39 16.56 -8.20
C LEU A 91 5.31 17.62 -8.78
N ILE A 92 6.39 17.95 -8.08
CA ILE A 92 7.35 18.95 -8.55
C ILE A 92 8.76 18.64 -8.06
N LYS A 93 9.73 18.78 -8.97
CA LYS A 93 11.16 18.67 -8.63
C LYS A 93 11.71 20.04 -8.30
N GLY A 94 12.53 20.09 -7.25
CA GLY A 94 13.17 21.30 -6.79
C GLY A 94 14.52 21.04 -6.16
N PHE A 95 15.11 22.10 -5.63
CA PHE A 95 16.28 22.01 -4.76
C PHE A 95 16.10 22.91 -3.54
N ILE A 96 16.83 22.59 -2.47
CA ILE A 96 16.81 23.35 -1.24
C ILE A 96 17.57 24.66 -1.46
N LEU A 97 16.85 25.78 -1.53
CA LEU A 97 17.40 27.12 -1.77
C LEU A 97 18.08 27.69 -0.53
N LYS A 98 17.46 27.51 0.64
CA LYS A 98 18.01 27.96 1.93
C LYS A 98 17.41 27.16 3.08
N ILE A 99 18.15 27.10 4.18
CA ILE A 99 17.76 26.43 5.42
C ILE A 99 17.96 27.41 6.57
N ASP A 100 16.99 27.51 7.48
CA ASP A 100 17.13 28.25 8.73
C ASP A 100 16.57 27.44 9.92
N ARG A 101 16.35 28.09 11.07
CA ARG A 101 15.92 27.42 12.30
C ARG A 101 14.48 26.91 12.28
N THR A 102 13.62 27.47 11.43
CA THR A 102 12.18 27.16 11.42
C THR A 102 11.76 26.31 10.22
N GLY A 103 12.63 26.09 9.24
CA GLY A 103 12.30 25.38 8.01
C GLY A 103 13.35 25.53 6.91
N LEU A 104 12.98 25.10 5.71
CA LEU A 104 13.76 25.27 4.50
C LEU A 104 12.87 25.68 3.32
N ASP A 105 13.44 26.35 2.33
CA ASP A 105 12.71 26.75 1.12
C ASP A 105 13.14 25.86 -0.04
N VAL A 106 12.19 25.28 -0.74
CA VAL A 106 12.42 24.49 -1.94
C VAL A 106 12.02 25.31 -3.16
N MET A 107 12.96 25.55 -4.07
CA MET A 107 12.70 26.26 -5.33
C MET A 107 12.48 25.26 -6.47
N ALA A 108 11.46 25.51 -7.29
CA ALA A 108 11.07 24.67 -8.41
C ALA A 108 12.10 24.71 -9.55
N LEU A 109 12.52 23.53 -10.03
CA LEU A 109 13.40 23.38 -11.19
C LEU A 109 12.62 23.28 -12.51
N GLU A 110 11.35 22.92 -12.44
CA GLU A 110 10.43 22.74 -13.56
C GLU A 110 9.01 23.18 -13.14
N ASP A 111 8.11 23.32 -14.11
CA ASP A 111 6.70 23.56 -13.80
C ASP A 111 6.06 22.33 -13.12
N PRO A 112 5.08 22.53 -12.22
CA PRO A 112 4.41 21.43 -11.54
C PRO A 112 3.76 20.46 -12.51
N LYS A 113 3.85 19.17 -12.20
CA LYS A 113 3.19 18.10 -12.94
C LYS A 113 1.98 17.62 -12.16
N THR A 114 0.93 17.24 -12.88
CA THR A 114 -0.21 16.52 -12.31
C THR A 114 -0.19 15.10 -12.86
N VAL A 115 0.04 14.15 -11.97
CA VAL A 115 -0.02 12.71 -12.28
C VAL A 115 -1.43 12.23 -11.97
N LEU A 116 -2.07 11.58 -12.94
CA LEU A 116 -3.40 11.00 -12.73
C LEU A 116 -3.33 9.76 -11.81
N PRO A 117 -4.41 9.42 -11.09
CA PRO A 117 -4.50 8.16 -10.36
C PRO A 117 -4.27 6.96 -11.29
N ASN A 118 -3.78 5.84 -10.74
CA ASN A 118 -3.64 4.60 -11.48
C ASN A 118 -5.01 4.13 -12.03
N SER A 119 -5.06 3.52 -13.22
CA SER A 119 -6.25 2.84 -13.75
C SER A 119 -6.74 1.75 -12.81
N THR A 120 -5.82 1.09 -12.10
CA THR A 120 -6.17 0.07 -11.12
C THR A 120 -6.77 0.69 -9.85
N GLN A 121 -8.04 0.36 -9.56
CA GLN A 121 -8.83 0.96 -8.49
C GLN A 121 -9.58 -0.09 -7.65
N TRP A 122 -9.00 -0.46 -6.51
CA TRP A 122 -9.61 -1.41 -5.58
C TRP A 122 -10.16 -0.72 -4.32
N HIS A 123 -11.45 -0.94 -4.08
CA HIS A 123 -12.16 -0.40 -2.91
C HIS A 123 -12.33 -1.47 -1.83
N VAL A 124 -11.87 -1.17 -0.61
CA VAL A 124 -11.92 -2.09 0.52
C VAL A 124 -13.11 -1.77 1.40
N PHE A 125 -14.04 -2.72 1.53
CA PHE A 125 -15.10 -2.70 2.54
C PHE A 125 -14.75 -3.74 3.60
N ALA A 126 -14.40 -3.32 4.80
CA ALA A 126 -13.93 -4.25 5.83
C ALA A 126 -14.58 -3.96 7.18
N ALA A 127 -15.05 -5.02 7.84
CA ALA A 127 -15.68 -4.93 9.14
C ALA A 127 -14.64 -4.97 10.27
N PHE A 128 -13.92 -3.85 10.46
CA PHE A 128 -12.86 -3.73 11.46
C PHE A 128 -13.21 -2.87 12.68
N GLY A 129 -14.49 -2.49 12.82
CA GLY A 129 -14.96 -1.62 13.91
C GLY A 129 -14.68 -2.19 15.30
N THR A 130 -14.79 -3.52 15.45
CA THR A 130 -14.58 -4.24 16.71
C THR A 130 -13.14 -4.70 16.95
N LEU A 131 -12.21 -4.47 16.02
CA LEU A 131 -10.81 -4.85 16.21
C LEU A 131 -10.21 -4.13 17.42
N LYS A 132 -9.47 -4.88 18.23
CA LYS A 132 -8.78 -4.39 19.43
C LYS A 132 -7.35 -3.97 19.13
N GLY A 133 -6.83 -3.06 19.95
CA GLY A 133 -5.46 -2.55 19.82
C GLY A 133 -5.24 -1.79 18.51
N SER A 134 -4.04 -1.88 17.95
CA SER A 134 -3.60 -1.22 16.71
C SER A 134 -3.96 -2.01 15.44
N ARG A 135 -4.79 -3.04 15.52
CA ARG A 135 -5.08 -3.91 14.37
C ARG A 135 -5.85 -3.19 13.25
N ALA A 136 -6.74 -2.27 13.60
CA ALA A 136 -7.42 -1.42 12.61
C ALA A 136 -6.44 -0.43 11.96
N ASP A 137 -5.53 0.17 12.76
CA ASP A 137 -4.47 1.03 12.24
C ASP A 137 -3.61 0.26 11.23
N TRP A 138 -3.19 -0.95 11.59
CA TRP A 138 -2.36 -1.79 10.71
C TRP A 138 -3.10 -2.18 9.43
N LEU A 139 -4.40 -2.48 9.50
CA LEU A 139 -5.22 -2.71 8.31
C LEU A 139 -5.21 -1.47 7.39
N VAL A 140 -5.47 -0.28 7.93
CA VAL A 140 -5.51 0.96 7.14
C VAL A 140 -4.14 1.32 6.57
N GLU A 141 -3.08 1.21 7.37
CA GLU A 141 -1.69 1.39 6.93
C GLU A 141 -1.37 0.49 5.74
N LYS A 142 -1.66 -0.81 5.84
CA LYS A 142 -1.35 -1.76 4.78
C LYS A 142 -2.27 -1.64 3.57
N CYS A 143 -3.52 -1.23 3.72
CA CYS A 143 -4.35 -0.85 2.58
C CYS A 143 -3.75 0.34 1.82
N THR A 144 -3.25 1.36 2.53
CA THR A 144 -2.58 2.51 1.89
C THR A 144 -1.31 2.08 1.14
N GLU A 145 -0.45 1.29 1.78
CA GLU A 145 0.80 0.79 1.18
C GLU A 145 0.57 -0.11 -0.03
N LEU A 146 -0.42 -1.01 0.06
CA LEU A 146 -0.75 -1.96 -1.01
C LEU A 146 -1.49 -1.29 -2.17
N GLY A 147 -1.88 -0.02 -2.07
CA GLY A 147 -2.45 0.71 -3.19
C GLY A 147 -3.98 0.71 -3.26
N ALA A 148 -4.70 0.39 -2.18
CA ALA A 148 -6.16 0.54 -2.17
C ALA A 148 -6.57 1.98 -2.51
N SER A 149 -7.62 2.15 -3.31
CA SER A 149 -8.17 3.47 -3.65
C SER A 149 -8.94 4.06 -2.49
N SER A 150 -9.69 3.21 -1.78
CA SER A 150 -10.40 3.62 -0.58
C SER A 150 -10.54 2.48 0.42
N VAL A 151 -10.68 2.84 1.69
CA VAL A 151 -11.15 1.94 2.75
C VAL A 151 -12.45 2.49 3.32
N THR A 152 -13.44 1.63 3.48
CA THR A 152 -14.74 1.94 4.07
C THR A 152 -14.98 0.98 5.24
N PRO A 153 -15.15 1.48 6.48
CA PRO A 153 -15.58 0.64 7.60
C PRO A 153 -16.96 0.04 7.31
N LEU A 154 -17.06 -1.29 7.26
CA LEU A 154 -18.32 -1.99 7.04
C LEU A 154 -18.96 -2.37 8.38
N LEU A 155 -20.17 -1.87 8.60
CA LEU A 155 -20.98 -2.20 9.77
C LEU A 155 -21.79 -3.46 9.49
N THR A 156 -21.58 -4.45 10.35
CA THR A 156 -22.18 -5.80 10.27
C THR A 156 -22.85 -6.14 11.59
N GLU A 157 -23.60 -7.24 11.65
CA GLU A 157 -24.23 -7.71 12.89
C GLU A 157 -23.20 -7.95 14.01
N ARG A 158 -22.04 -8.51 13.67
CA ARG A 158 -20.95 -8.82 14.62
C ARG A 158 -19.89 -7.71 14.72
N SER A 159 -20.07 -6.61 14.01
CA SER A 159 -19.28 -5.38 14.14
C SER A 159 -20.15 -4.15 13.84
N PRO A 160 -21.07 -3.78 14.76
CA PRO A 160 -22.17 -2.85 14.46
C PRO A 160 -21.76 -1.37 14.45
N SER A 161 -20.60 -1.02 15.01
CA SER A 161 -20.13 0.37 15.10
C SER A 161 -18.62 0.49 15.04
N ILE A 162 -18.17 1.72 14.78
CA ILE A 162 -16.79 2.18 14.93
C ILE A 162 -16.86 3.57 15.59
N SER A 163 -15.98 3.85 16.55
CA SER A 163 -16.01 5.14 17.24
C SER A 163 -15.47 6.28 16.36
N GLU A 164 -16.02 7.48 16.50
CA GLU A 164 -15.58 8.68 15.75
C GLU A 164 -14.11 9.00 16.02
N ASN A 165 -13.66 8.99 17.28
CA ASN A 165 -12.25 9.16 17.64
C ASN A 165 -11.31 8.17 16.94
N ARG A 166 -11.82 6.99 16.56
CA ARG A 166 -11.05 6.01 15.80
C ARG A 166 -10.94 6.43 14.33
N VAL A 167 -11.98 7.02 13.73
CA VAL A 167 -11.93 7.50 12.34
C VAL A 167 -10.84 8.56 12.16
N ASP A 168 -10.78 9.57 13.04
CA ASP A 168 -9.73 10.60 12.98
C ASP A 168 -8.32 10.02 13.15
N ARG A 169 -8.18 9.00 14.01
CA ARG A 169 -6.92 8.29 14.17
C ARG A 169 -6.52 7.56 12.89
N LEU A 170 -7.47 6.86 12.25
CA LEU A 170 -7.22 6.12 11.02
C LEU A 170 -6.88 7.04 9.84
N GLN A 171 -7.45 8.25 9.78
CA GLN A 171 -7.04 9.26 8.78
C GLN A 171 -5.57 9.64 8.94
N ARG A 172 -5.11 9.89 10.18
CA ARG A 172 -3.69 10.17 10.45
C ARG A 172 -2.78 9.00 10.09
N VAL A 173 -3.23 7.76 10.35
CA VAL A 173 -2.51 6.55 9.96
C VAL A 173 -2.41 6.43 8.43
N ALA A 174 -3.51 6.65 7.71
CA ALA A 174 -3.52 6.63 6.25
C ALA A 174 -2.58 7.69 5.66
N PHE A 175 -2.61 8.92 6.19
CA PHE A 175 -1.73 10.00 5.78
C PHE A 175 -0.25 9.65 6.03
N ALA A 176 0.10 9.20 7.24
CA ALA A 176 1.45 8.79 7.58
C ALA A 176 1.96 7.66 6.66
N ALA A 177 1.12 6.67 6.37
CA ALA A 177 1.43 5.58 5.45
C ALA A 177 1.63 6.09 4.01
N ALA A 178 0.79 7.00 3.52
CA ALA A 178 0.90 7.58 2.18
C ALA A 178 2.24 8.31 1.99
N LYS A 179 2.68 9.05 3.02
CA LYS A 179 4.01 9.68 3.04
C LYS A 179 5.14 8.66 3.00
N GLN A 180 5.06 7.63 3.84
CA GLN A 180 6.10 6.61 3.93
C GLN A 180 6.24 5.79 2.64
N CYS A 181 5.12 5.42 2.01
CA CYS A 181 5.12 4.69 0.74
C CYS A 181 5.25 5.60 -0.48
N GLN A 182 5.36 6.92 -0.27
CA GLN A 182 5.55 7.94 -1.30
C GLN A 182 4.47 7.94 -2.39
N ARG A 183 3.23 7.58 -2.04
CA ARG A 183 2.11 7.54 -2.98
C ARG A 183 1.66 8.96 -3.33
N LEU A 184 1.44 9.22 -4.63
CA LEU A 184 1.06 10.55 -5.11
C LEU A 184 -0.41 10.92 -4.86
N HIS A 185 -1.25 9.91 -4.70
CA HIS A 185 -2.69 10.04 -4.41
C HIS A 185 -2.99 9.39 -3.08
N GLU A 186 -3.57 10.14 -2.15
CA GLU A 186 -3.99 9.60 -0.87
C GLU A 186 -5.12 8.57 -1.03
N MET A 187 -5.10 7.55 -0.17
CA MET A 187 -6.22 6.62 -0.06
C MET A 187 -7.39 7.32 0.64
N THR A 188 -8.58 7.26 0.06
CA THR A 188 -9.78 7.81 0.69
C THR A 188 -10.25 6.91 1.84
N LEU A 189 -10.40 7.47 3.05
CA LEU A 189 -11.09 6.79 4.15
C LEU A 189 -12.54 7.25 4.20
N ASN A 190 -13.47 6.40 3.77
CA ASN A 190 -14.89 6.73 3.71
C ASN A 190 -15.57 6.62 5.09
N PRO A 191 -16.70 7.31 5.30
CA PRO A 191 -17.54 7.10 6.47
C PRO A 191 -18.02 5.64 6.61
N PRO A 192 -18.32 5.18 7.83
CA PRO A 192 -18.83 3.83 8.05
C PRO A 192 -20.15 3.59 7.30
N THR A 193 -20.30 2.43 6.68
CA THR A 193 -21.50 2.07 5.89
C THR A 193 -22.08 0.74 6.34
N LYS A 194 -23.39 0.54 6.14
CA LYS A 194 -24.07 -0.74 6.42
C LYS A 194 -24.13 -1.60 5.17
N ILE A 195 -24.21 -2.93 5.33
CA ILE A 195 -24.35 -3.87 4.20
C ILE A 195 -25.50 -3.47 3.25
N LYS A 196 -26.66 -3.09 3.78
CA LYS A 196 -27.81 -2.67 2.94
C LYS A 196 -27.48 -1.50 2.01
N THR A 197 -26.68 -0.55 2.47
CA THR A 197 -26.24 0.61 1.67
C THR A 197 -25.17 0.21 0.64
N LEU A 198 -24.41 -0.86 0.91
CA LEU A 198 -23.41 -1.41 0.01
C LEU A 198 -24.04 -2.19 -1.16
N LEU A 199 -25.21 -2.83 -0.98
CA LEU A 199 -25.81 -3.69 -2.01
C LEU A 199 -25.98 -3.04 -3.40
N PRO A 200 -26.47 -1.79 -3.54
CA PRO A 200 -26.56 -1.14 -4.86
C PRO A 200 -25.20 -0.89 -5.51
N ILE A 201 -24.14 -0.71 -4.73
CA ILE A 201 -22.78 -0.52 -5.22
C ILE A 201 -22.24 -1.87 -5.72
N VAL A 202 -22.52 -2.95 -4.99
CA VAL A 202 -22.17 -4.32 -5.39
C VAL A 202 -22.83 -4.68 -6.72
N SER A 203 -24.11 -4.38 -6.90
CA SER A 203 -24.85 -4.75 -8.13
C SER A 203 -24.41 -3.99 -9.38
N GLN A 204 -23.82 -2.80 -9.20
CA GLN A 204 -23.27 -2.00 -10.30
C GLN A 204 -21.79 -2.31 -10.55
N SER A 205 -21.12 -3.00 -9.62
CA SER A 205 -19.71 -3.32 -9.74
C SER A 205 -19.51 -4.53 -10.65
N LYS A 206 -18.56 -4.42 -11.57
CA LYS A 206 -18.15 -5.55 -12.41
C LYS A 206 -17.42 -6.62 -11.60
N LEU A 207 -16.62 -6.20 -10.62
CA LEU A 207 -15.83 -7.07 -9.74
C LEU A 207 -16.14 -6.76 -8.28
N SER A 208 -16.85 -7.68 -7.62
CA SER A 208 -17.05 -7.65 -6.17
C SER A 208 -16.69 -9.01 -5.59
N PHE A 209 -15.71 -9.03 -4.68
CA PHE A 209 -15.20 -10.24 -4.04
C PHE A 209 -15.54 -10.24 -2.55
N LEU A 210 -16.33 -11.23 -2.14
CA LEU A 210 -16.73 -11.44 -0.76
C LEU A 210 -15.87 -12.55 -0.16
N ALA A 211 -14.99 -12.21 0.78
CA ALA A 211 -14.17 -13.19 1.47
C ALA A 211 -14.98 -13.91 2.54
N VAL A 212 -15.17 -15.21 2.37
CA VAL A 212 -15.88 -16.09 3.32
C VAL A 212 -15.03 -17.34 3.54
N ALA A 213 -15.09 -17.91 4.74
CA ALA A 213 -14.50 -19.22 4.99
C ALA A 213 -15.02 -20.26 3.96
N GLU A 214 -14.15 -21.16 3.51
CA GLU A 214 -14.49 -22.24 2.57
C GLU A 214 -14.99 -21.78 1.18
N GLY A 215 -14.81 -20.50 0.84
CA GLY A 215 -15.08 -20.00 -0.50
C GLY A 215 -14.19 -20.64 -1.58
N THR A 216 -14.62 -20.54 -2.84
CA THR A 216 -13.81 -21.00 -3.97
C THR A 216 -12.45 -20.28 -3.98
N PRO A 217 -11.31 -20.98 -4.16
CA PRO A 217 -10.00 -20.34 -4.17
C PRO A 217 -9.97 -19.13 -5.11
N LEU A 218 -9.52 -17.98 -4.60
CA LEU A 218 -9.52 -16.70 -5.33
C LEU A 218 -8.95 -16.81 -6.75
N ILE A 219 -7.81 -17.48 -6.91
CA ILE A 219 -7.12 -17.64 -8.21
C ILE A 219 -8.01 -18.32 -9.26
N ASN A 220 -8.81 -19.30 -8.83
CA ASN A 220 -9.74 -19.99 -9.75
C ASN A 220 -10.82 -19.02 -10.21
N THR A 221 -11.36 -18.21 -9.30
CA THR A 221 -12.37 -17.19 -9.64
C THR A 221 -11.81 -16.13 -10.58
N LEU A 222 -10.55 -15.73 -10.42
CA LEU A 222 -9.90 -14.74 -11.29
C LEU A 222 -9.65 -15.23 -12.71
N SER A 223 -9.39 -16.54 -12.88
CA SER A 223 -9.05 -17.15 -14.19
C SER A 223 -10.16 -17.02 -15.24
N PHE A 224 -11.41 -16.82 -14.82
CA PHE A 224 -12.57 -16.71 -15.72
C PHE A 224 -13.03 -15.27 -15.97
N LYS A 225 -12.41 -14.28 -15.33
CA LYS A 225 -12.86 -12.89 -15.44
C LYS A 225 -12.09 -12.12 -16.51
N LYS A 226 -12.82 -11.28 -17.24
CA LYS A 226 -12.24 -10.35 -18.22
C LYS A 226 -11.39 -9.29 -17.53
N MET A 227 -10.50 -8.69 -18.31
CA MET A 227 -9.62 -7.62 -17.88
C MET A 227 -10.42 -6.45 -17.30
N GLU A 228 -10.35 -6.29 -15.99
CA GLU A 228 -10.99 -5.18 -15.26
C GLU A 228 -9.99 -4.72 -14.21
N ALA A 229 -9.67 -3.42 -14.24
CA ALA A 229 -8.72 -2.81 -13.32
C ALA A 229 -9.40 -2.30 -12.05
N SER A 230 -10.73 -2.36 -11.96
CA SER A 230 -11.47 -1.80 -10.83
C SER A 230 -12.48 -2.75 -10.23
N GLY A 231 -12.65 -2.63 -8.91
CA GLY A 231 -13.57 -3.50 -8.18
C GLY A 231 -13.54 -3.24 -6.68
N MET A 232 -14.16 -4.15 -5.94
CA MET A 232 -14.22 -4.08 -4.49
C MET A 232 -13.94 -5.42 -3.83
N ILE A 233 -13.42 -5.33 -2.62
CA ILE A 233 -13.28 -6.47 -1.71
C ILE A 233 -14.12 -6.23 -0.47
N ILE A 234 -14.75 -7.29 0.02
CA ILE A 234 -15.67 -7.26 1.14
C ILE A 234 -15.18 -8.27 2.18
N ILE A 235 -14.77 -7.78 3.34
CA ILE A 235 -14.14 -8.56 4.42
C ILE A 235 -15.01 -8.49 5.69
N GLY A 236 -15.34 -9.66 6.22
CA GLY A 236 -16.16 -9.81 7.42
C GLY A 236 -15.45 -9.50 8.73
N PRO A 237 -16.19 -9.46 9.85
CA PRO A 237 -15.63 -9.23 11.18
C PRO A 237 -14.94 -10.50 11.71
N GLU A 238 -14.35 -10.44 12.91
CA GLU A 238 -13.71 -11.63 13.53
C GLU A 238 -14.63 -12.85 13.63
N GLY A 239 -15.93 -12.60 13.84
CA GLY A 239 -16.96 -13.63 13.89
C GLY A 239 -17.42 -14.15 12.53
N ASP A 240 -16.89 -13.66 11.42
CA ASP A 240 -17.40 -13.81 10.05
C ASP A 240 -18.81 -13.20 9.86
N PHE A 241 -19.26 -13.09 8.62
CA PHE A 241 -20.62 -12.70 8.26
C PHE A 241 -21.64 -13.72 8.76
N THR A 242 -22.89 -13.28 8.93
CA THR A 242 -24.02 -14.23 9.07
C THR A 242 -24.43 -14.79 7.70
N ASP A 243 -25.07 -15.96 7.68
CA ASP A 243 -25.58 -16.54 6.42
C ASP A 243 -26.52 -15.58 5.68
N LYS A 244 -27.29 -14.79 6.43
CA LYS A 244 -28.15 -13.75 5.90
C LYS A 244 -27.35 -12.64 5.23
N GLU A 245 -26.27 -12.18 5.85
CA GLU A 245 -25.38 -11.15 5.29
C GLU A 245 -24.68 -11.65 4.02
N VAL A 246 -24.14 -12.87 4.05
CA VAL A 246 -23.55 -13.52 2.86
C VAL A 246 -24.57 -13.60 1.74
N LYS A 247 -25.78 -14.12 2.02
CA LYS A 247 -26.85 -14.25 1.04
C LYS A 247 -27.20 -12.91 0.39
N MET A 248 -27.43 -11.86 1.18
CA MET A 248 -27.75 -10.53 0.65
C MET A 248 -26.69 -10.01 -0.32
N MET A 249 -25.41 -10.18 0.01
CA MET A 249 -24.31 -9.69 -0.83
C MET A 249 -24.12 -10.55 -2.08
N THR A 250 -24.32 -11.86 -2.00
CA THR A 250 -24.29 -12.75 -3.16
C THR A 250 -25.45 -12.51 -4.12
N GLU A 251 -26.66 -12.29 -3.60
CA GLU A 251 -27.84 -11.93 -4.40
C GLU A 251 -27.66 -10.58 -5.10
N ALA A 252 -26.90 -9.67 -4.49
CA ALA A 252 -26.50 -8.41 -5.12
C ALA A 252 -25.40 -8.56 -6.17
N GLY A 253 -24.74 -9.72 -6.30
CA GLY A 253 -23.73 -10.00 -7.32
C GLY A 253 -22.30 -10.20 -6.81
N ALA A 254 -22.06 -10.21 -5.49
CA ALA A 254 -20.73 -10.48 -4.96
C ALA A 254 -20.30 -11.95 -5.19
N SER A 255 -19.07 -12.14 -5.68
CA SER A 255 -18.46 -13.45 -5.87
C SER A 255 -17.79 -13.92 -4.57
N ILE A 256 -18.22 -15.06 -4.01
CA ILE A 256 -17.56 -15.65 -2.84
C ILE A 256 -16.16 -16.14 -3.21
N VAL A 257 -15.17 -15.81 -2.38
CA VAL A 257 -13.78 -16.25 -2.55
C VAL A 257 -13.19 -16.75 -1.23
N GLY A 258 -12.36 -17.78 -1.32
CA GLY A 258 -11.54 -18.32 -0.24
C GLY A 258 -10.08 -17.89 -0.38
N LEU A 259 -9.43 -17.64 0.76
CA LEU A 259 -8.05 -17.14 0.87
C LEU A 259 -7.06 -18.19 1.39
N GLY A 260 -7.31 -19.46 1.04
CA GLY A 260 -6.51 -20.60 1.46
C GLY A 260 -7.15 -21.42 2.58
N PRO A 261 -6.43 -22.42 3.11
CA PRO A 261 -7.00 -23.44 4.00
C PRO A 261 -7.11 -23.00 5.46
N HIS A 262 -6.57 -21.84 5.82
CA HIS A 262 -6.53 -21.37 7.21
C HIS A 262 -7.46 -20.18 7.43
N ARG A 263 -8.02 -20.11 8.62
CA ARG A 263 -8.79 -18.94 9.06
C ARG A 263 -7.86 -17.75 9.26
N LEU A 264 -7.96 -16.77 8.37
CA LEU A 264 -7.21 -15.53 8.47
C LEU A 264 -7.94 -14.53 9.39
N ARG A 265 -7.17 -13.67 10.07
CA ARG A 265 -7.72 -12.51 10.78
C ARG A 265 -8.19 -11.46 9.78
N VAL A 266 -9.08 -10.57 10.19
CA VAL A 266 -9.67 -9.50 9.34
C VAL A 266 -8.59 -8.72 8.59
N GLU A 267 -7.58 -8.22 9.30
CA GLU A 267 -6.46 -7.48 8.72
C GLU A 267 -5.65 -8.35 7.73
N THR A 268 -5.39 -9.61 8.08
CA THR A 268 -4.64 -10.56 7.25
C THR A 268 -5.38 -10.91 5.96
N ALA A 269 -6.68 -11.20 6.06
CA ALA A 269 -7.55 -11.47 4.92
C ALA A 269 -7.61 -10.26 3.98
N THR A 270 -7.73 -9.05 4.53
CA THR A 270 -7.75 -7.80 3.78
C THR A 270 -6.48 -7.64 2.95
N MET A 271 -5.30 -7.74 3.58
CA MET A 271 -4.03 -7.59 2.87
C MET A 271 -3.80 -8.70 1.84
N ALA A 272 -4.10 -9.95 2.19
CA ALA A 272 -3.90 -11.08 1.29
C ALA A 272 -4.73 -10.94 0.01
N LEU A 273 -6.01 -10.61 0.16
CA LEU A 273 -6.91 -10.42 -0.98
C LEU A 273 -6.51 -9.19 -1.80
N LEU A 274 -6.26 -8.03 -1.14
CA LEU A 274 -5.86 -6.80 -1.83
C LEU A 274 -4.54 -6.98 -2.59
N ALA A 275 -3.50 -7.51 -1.94
CA ALA A 275 -2.20 -7.73 -2.59
C ALA A 275 -2.33 -8.66 -3.80
N THR A 276 -3.12 -9.74 -3.68
CA THR A 276 -3.34 -10.65 -4.81
C THR A 276 -4.04 -9.96 -5.97
N LEU A 277 -5.06 -9.14 -5.71
CA LEU A 277 -5.79 -8.42 -6.75
C LEU A 277 -4.97 -7.30 -7.39
N MET A 278 -4.13 -6.61 -6.61
CA MET A 278 -3.19 -5.61 -7.14
C MET A 278 -2.17 -6.27 -8.07
N LEU A 279 -1.56 -7.38 -7.66
CA LEU A 279 -0.63 -8.14 -8.51
C LEU A 279 -1.33 -8.73 -9.74
N TRP A 280 -2.56 -9.20 -9.58
CA TRP A 280 -3.36 -9.67 -10.71
C TRP A 280 -3.63 -8.52 -11.69
N SER A 281 -4.04 -7.35 -11.23
CA SER A 281 -4.31 -6.19 -12.09
C SER A 281 -3.04 -5.70 -12.81
N ASP A 282 -1.93 -5.62 -12.08
CA ASP A 282 -0.61 -5.22 -12.61
C ASP A 282 -0.11 -6.18 -13.72
N SER A 283 -0.34 -7.49 -13.53
CA SER A 283 0.00 -8.50 -14.55
C SER A 283 -0.77 -8.31 -15.86
N GLN A 284 -1.95 -7.69 -15.81
CA GLN A 284 -2.79 -7.45 -16.99
C GLN A 284 -2.42 -6.17 -17.71
N GLU A 285 -2.01 -5.10 -17.00
CA GLU A 285 -1.54 -3.85 -17.62
C GLU A 285 -0.28 -4.08 -18.49
N SER A 286 0.58 -5.01 -18.07
CA SER A 286 1.79 -5.39 -18.82
C SER A 286 1.51 -6.09 -20.16
N VAL A 287 0.36 -6.76 -20.29
CA VAL A 287 -0.02 -7.49 -21.53
C VAL A 287 -0.52 -6.51 -22.60
N VAL A 288 -1.24 -5.45 -22.21
CA VAL A 288 -1.80 -4.47 -23.15
C VAL A 288 -0.72 -3.62 -23.83
N VAL A 289 0.37 -3.29 -23.11
CA VAL A 289 1.48 -2.50 -23.65
C VAL A 289 2.39 -3.31 -24.59
N GLY A 290 2.36 -4.65 -24.52
CA GLY A 290 3.14 -5.53 -25.38
C GLY A 290 2.51 -5.82 -26.76
N GLU A 291 1.26 -5.44 -26.97
CA GLU A 291 0.52 -5.66 -28.23
C GLU A 291 0.22 -4.35 -29.00
N SER A 292 0.80 -3.21 -28.59
CA SER A 292 0.66 -1.91 -29.27
C SER A 292 1.91 -1.50 -30.06
#